data_AF-A0A8K0ETN0-F1
#
_entry.id   AF-A0A8K0ETN0-F1
#
_cell.length_a   1.000
_cell.length_b   1.000
_cell.length_c   1.000
_cell.angle_alpha   90.00
_cell.angle_beta   90.00
_cell.angle_gamma   90.00
#
_symmetry.space_group_name_H-M   'P 1'
#
loop_
_entity.id
_entity.type
_entity.pdbx_description
1 polymer ?
#
loop_
_entity_poly.entity_id
_entity_poly.type
_entity_poly.pdbx_seq_one_letter_code
_entity_poly.pdbx_strand_id
1 'polypeptide(L)'
;MLYDRYYKQELDLLKIRHRVPENASLCKVPSRYPMAIELVVSFLHVPPILHLYIPPELQLIVLVRTYHLFRFLKNHNKIAKSASIRLLVSFMQKDLSDTFQFKSFFMKHPFTIIFTLYLFDAFVVGYVVFALDRAAGLYRSYKDVTWLMVVTMTSLGFGDVVPNSVGGRVFISLSSIFGILLMALVIGVVQQQLTLTEDEKRILAYDEHNRFVKNRKSGAARCIQAVWRIYNCKKHGRYKGVVENESAQRLRFKLLLHQLYVALNDWRQMSRFDIDWRLRDSMSESLNTKVTNVDRKMETLETKLTHQRRSSIMPQFWGPKKMSKNQINMAYIRM
;
A
#
# COMPACT_ATOMS: atom_id res chain seq x y z
N MET A 1 15.76 -30.07 11.96
CA MET A 1 14.54 -30.84 11.60
C MET A 1 13.46 -30.01 10.90
N LEU A 2 13.27 -28.71 11.19
CA LEU A 2 12.29 -27.84 10.50
C LEU A 2 12.75 -27.34 9.12
N TYR A 3 14.03 -26.95 8.97
CA TYR A 3 14.59 -26.50 7.68
C TYR A 3 14.56 -27.58 6.60
N ASP A 4 14.90 -28.82 6.97
CA ASP A 4 14.85 -29.96 6.05
C ASP A 4 13.41 -30.20 5.51
N ARG A 5 12.39 -30.02 6.34
CA ARG A 5 10.99 -30.11 5.90
C ARG A 5 10.58 -28.99 4.96
N TYR A 6 10.99 -27.76 5.23
CA TYR A 6 10.69 -26.61 4.37
C TYR A 6 11.32 -26.77 2.97
N TYR A 7 12.61 -27.11 2.88
CA TYR A 7 13.29 -27.26 1.60
C TYR A 7 12.85 -28.50 0.82
N LYS A 8 12.42 -29.58 1.51
CA LYS A 8 11.74 -30.71 0.86
C LYS A 8 10.43 -30.30 0.21
N GLN A 9 9.59 -29.52 0.91
CA GLN A 9 8.35 -28.99 0.34
C GLN A 9 8.60 -28.04 -0.83
N GLU A 10 9.64 -27.21 -0.76
CA GLU A 10 10.04 -26.33 -1.87
C GLU A 10 10.49 -27.14 -3.10
N LEU A 11 11.26 -28.21 -2.88
CA LEU A 11 11.66 -29.15 -3.93
C LEU A 11 10.44 -29.82 -4.59
N ASP A 12 9.49 -30.30 -3.79
CA ASP A 12 8.28 -30.95 -4.29
C ASP A 12 7.42 -29.97 -5.12
N LEU A 13 7.31 -28.71 -4.70
CA LEU A 13 6.65 -27.67 -5.48
C LEU A 13 7.35 -27.39 -6.82
N LEU A 14 8.69 -27.40 -6.85
CA LEU A 14 9.45 -27.21 -8.08
C LEU A 14 9.30 -28.38 -9.07
N LYS A 15 9.16 -29.60 -8.55
CA LYS A 15 8.83 -30.80 -9.34
C LYS A 15 7.44 -30.70 -9.96
N ILE A 16 6.43 -30.33 -9.15
CA ILE A 16 5.05 -30.12 -9.63
C ILE A 16 4.99 -29.01 -10.71
N ARG A 17 5.86 -28.01 -10.62
CA ARG A 17 5.95 -26.91 -11.61
C ARG A 17 6.76 -27.28 -12.86
N HIS A 18 7.22 -28.52 -13.00
CA HIS A 18 8.09 -29.00 -14.09
C HIS A 18 9.35 -28.15 -14.31
N ARG A 19 9.83 -27.45 -13.28
CA ARG A 19 11.07 -26.64 -13.35
C ARG A 19 12.32 -27.49 -13.11
N VAL A 20 12.15 -28.69 -12.54
CA VAL A 20 13.23 -29.59 -12.10
C VAL A 20 12.78 -31.04 -12.35
N PRO A 21 13.65 -31.97 -12.79
CA PRO A 21 13.30 -33.37 -13.01
C PRO A 21 12.86 -34.10 -11.72
N GLU A 22 11.97 -35.07 -11.84
CA GLU A 22 11.34 -35.79 -10.71
C GLU A 22 12.37 -36.49 -9.79
N ASN A 23 13.50 -36.91 -10.36
CA ASN A 23 14.59 -37.61 -9.67
C ASN A 23 15.62 -36.66 -9.04
N ALA A 24 15.41 -35.33 -9.10
CA ALA A 24 16.36 -34.39 -8.53
C ALA A 24 16.38 -34.45 -6.99
N SER A 25 17.59 -34.55 -6.45
CA SER A 25 17.89 -34.41 -5.02
C SER A 25 18.11 -32.94 -4.64
N LEU A 26 17.91 -32.58 -3.36
CA LEU A 26 18.07 -31.20 -2.86
C LEU A 26 19.39 -30.53 -3.26
N CYS A 27 20.49 -31.29 -3.33
CA CYS A 27 21.83 -30.76 -3.62
C CYS A 27 22.03 -30.27 -5.07
N LYS A 28 21.15 -30.66 -6.00
CA LYS A 28 21.24 -30.30 -7.43
C LYS A 28 20.38 -29.09 -7.81
N VAL A 29 19.59 -28.57 -6.88
CA VAL A 29 18.66 -27.45 -7.13
C VAL A 29 19.37 -26.11 -6.91
N PRO A 30 19.05 -25.06 -7.70
CA PRO A 30 19.59 -23.71 -7.49
C PRO A 30 19.36 -23.13 -6.08
N SER A 31 18.33 -23.61 -5.36
CA SER A 31 18.03 -23.25 -3.95
C SER A 31 19.03 -23.84 -2.92
N ARG A 32 20.08 -24.55 -3.37
CA ARG A 32 21.12 -25.12 -2.47
C ARG A 32 21.92 -24.07 -1.70
N TYR A 33 22.25 -22.95 -2.35
CA TYR A 33 23.06 -21.89 -1.74
C TYR A 33 22.33 -21.19 -0.60
N PRO A 34 21.06 -20.73 -0.75
CA PRO A 34 20.33 -20.17 0.38
C PRO A 34 20.12 -21.20 1.49
N MET A 35 19.89 -22.48 1.17
CA MET A 35 19.80 -23.54 2.17
C MET A 35 21.10 -23.70 2.99
N ALA A 36 22.25 -23.71 2.31
CA ALA A 36 23.56 -23.85 2.97
C ALA A 36 23.88 -22.65 3.85
N ILE A 37 23.65 -21.43 3.36
CA ILE A 37 23.84 -20.19 4.13
C ILE A 37 22.99 -20.20 5.40
N GLU A 38 21.73 -20.62 5.31
CA GLU A 38 20.84 -20.68 6.47
C GLU A 38 21.23 -21.72 7.49
N LEU A 39 21.73 -22.86 7.01
CA LEU A 39 22.24 -23.90 7.87
C LEU A 39 23.45 -23.36 8.64
N VAL A 40 24.38 -22.71 7.96
CA VAL A 40 25.54 -22.03 8.58
C VAL A 40 25.11 -20.98 9.61
N VAL A 41 24.19 -20.08 9.25
CA VAL A 41 23.64 -19.05 10.17
C VAL A 41 22.93 -19.68 11.38
N SER A 42 22.27 -20.81 11.19
CA SER A 42 21.57 -21.52 12.28
C SER A 42 22.55 -22.24 13.21
N PHE A 43 23.66 -22.76 12.69
CA PHE A 43 24.72 -23.38 13.50
C PHE A 43 25.66 -22.38 14.17
N LEU A 44 25.63 -21.11 13.74
CA LEU A 44 26.36 -20.01 14.35
C LEU A 44 25.80 -19.73 15.76
N HIS A 45 26.42 -20.34 16.77
CA HIS A 45 26.12 -20.16 18.19
C HIS A 45 27.41 -20.33 18.98
N VAL A 46 27.60 -19.50 20.02
CA VAL A 46 28.71 -19.67 20.95
C VAL A 46 28.37 -20.84 21.89
N PRO A 47 29.10 -21.98 21.85
CA PRO A 47 28.83 -23.11 22.72
C PRO A 47 28.97 -22.73 24.20
N PRO A 48 28.11 -23.23 25.10
CA PRO A 48 28.13 -22.87 26.53
C PRO A 48 29.49 -23.09 27.23
N ILE A 49 30.24 -24.09 26.78
CA ILE A 49 31.54 -24.48 27.35
C ILE A 49 32.61 -23.40 27.16
N LEU A 50 32.49 -22.60 26.10
CA LEU A 50 33.48 -21.57 25.75
C LEU A 50 33.19 -20.21 26.41
N HIS A 51 32.10 -20.08 27.18
CA HIS A 51 31.74 -18.83 27.86
C HIS A 51 32.78 -18.38 28.90
N LEU A 52 33.62 -19.29 29.39
CA LEU A 52 34.70 -18.98 30.34
C LEU A 52 35.94 -18.34 29.69
N TYR A 53 36.13 -18.55 28.39
CA TYR A 53 37.33 -18.10 27.65
C TYR A 53 37.05 -17.02 26.61
N ILE A 54 35.78 -16.88 26.20
CA ILE A 54 35.36 -16.00 25.11
C ILE A 54 34.65 -14.77 25.67
N PRO A 55 34.95 -13.56 25.17
CA PRO A 55 34.32 -12.35 25.66
C PRO A 55 32.82 -12.32 25.24
N PRO A 56 31.93 -11.82 26.12
CA PRO A 56 30.48 -12.01 26.01
C PRO A 56 29.84 -11.35 24.77
N GLU A 57 30.55 -10.44 24.10
CA GLU A 57 30.08 -9.71 22.91
C GLU A 57 29.98 -10.63 21.70
N LEU A 58 30.72 -11.74 21.67
CA LEU A 58 30.60 -12.75 20.62
C LEU A 58 29.22 -13.44 20.62
N GLN A 59 28.44 -13.31 21.69
CA GLN A 59 27.05 -13.76 21.72
C GLN A 59 26.15 -12.93 20.79
N LEU A 60 26.52 -11.70 20.45
CA LEU A 60 25.80 -10.85 19.49
C LEU A 60 25.73 -11.46 18.09
N ILE A 61 26.61 -12.42 17.77
CA ILE A 61 26.56 -13.20 16.54
C ILE A 61 25.21 -13.92 16.35
N VAL A 62 24.50 -14.25 17.44
CA VAL A 62 23.18 -14.87 17.39
C VAL A 62 22.15 -13.94 16.72
N LEU A 63 22.35 -12.62 16.73
CA LEU A 63 21.46 -11.66 16.07
C LEU A 63 21.44 -11.77 14.55
N VAL A 64 22.44 -12.41 13.94
CA VAL A 64 22.42 -12.76 12.50
C VAL A 64 21.19 -13.62 12.18
N ARG A 65 20.68 -14.38 13.14
CA ARG A 65 19.46 -15.18 13.00
C ARG A 65 18.19 -14.36 12.82
N THR A 66 18.23 -13.05 13.08
CA THR A 66 17.09 -12.18 12.83
C THR A 66 16.70 -12.14 11.34
N TYR A 67 17.60 -12.52 10.43
CA TYR A 67 17.28 -12.80 9.03
C TYR A 67 16.09 -13.77 8.86
N HIS A 68 15.94 -14.76 9.75
CA HIS A 68 14.83 -15.71 9.70
C HIS A 68 13.48 -15.05 9.94
N LEU A 69 13.42 -13.97 10.72
CA LEU A 69 12.20 -13.18 10.90
C LEU A 69 11.78 -12.52 9.59
N PHE A 70 12.74 -11.92 8.86
CA PHE A 70 12.48 -11.33 7.55
C PHE A 70 12.02 -12.39 6.53
N ARG A 71 12.63 -13.57 6.53
CA ARG A 71 12.21 -14.70 5.69
C ARG A 71 10.82 -15.21 6.06
N PHE A 72 10.50 -15.30 7.35
CA PHE A 72 9.18 -15.69 7.81
C PHE A 72 8.11 -14.70 7.31
N LEU A 73 8.36 -13.39 7.44
CA LEU A 73 7.47 -12.35 6.93
C LEU A 73 7.25 -12.47 5.42
N LYS A 74 8.31 -12.71 4.64
CA LYS A 74 8.22 -12.98 3.19
C LYS A 74 7.36 -14.21 2.89
N ASN A 75 7.62 -15.32 3.57
CA ASN A 75 6.99 -16.61 3.28
C ASN A 75 5.55 -16.74 3.79
N HIS A 76 5.17 -15.97 4.81
CA HIS A 76 3.80 -15.95 5.32
C HIS A 76 2.87 -15.03 4.52
N ASN A 77 3.38 -14.35 3.48
CA ASN A 77 2.55 -13.51 2.62
C ASN A 77 1.55 -14.35 1.80
N LYS A 78 0.30 -14.42 2.28
CA LYS A 78 -0.81 -15.15 1.63
C LYS A 78 -1.12 -14.65 0.21
N ILE A 79 -0.74 -13.42 -0.12
CA ILE A 79 -1.02 -12.77 -1.42
C ILE A 79 -0.25 -13.46 -2.55
N ALA A 80 1.06 -13.66 -2.36
CA ALA A 80 1.90 -14.36 -3.34
C ALA A 80 1.45 -15.81 -3.56
N LYS A 81 0.75 -16.39 -2.57
CA LYS A 81 0.23 -17.75 -2.58
C LYS A 81 -1.23 -17.85 -3.02
N SER A 82 -1.89 -16.76 -3.43
CA SER A 82 -3.24 -16.83 -3.98
C SER A 82 -3.25 -17.45 -5.38
N ALA A 83 -4.25 -18.31 -5.66
CA ALA A 83 -4.38 -18.99 -6.95
C ALA A 83 -4.63 -18.00 -8.11
N SER A 84 -5.45 -16.97 -7.88
CA SER A 84 -5.82 -15.98 -8.90
C SER A 84 -4.62 -15.15 -9.36
N ILE A 85 -3.74 -14.76 -8.44
CA ILE A 85 -2.54 -13.98 -8.77
C ILE A 85 -1.56 -14.85 -9.58
N ARG A 86 -1.41 -16.13 -9.24
CA ARG A 86 -0.56 -17.04 -10.03
C ARG A 86 -1.04 -17.24 -11.46
N LEU A 87 -2.36 -17.32 -11.67
CA LEU A 87 -2.94 -17.41 -13.02
C LEU A 87 -2.62 -16.14 -13.82
N LEU A 88 -2.87 -14.97 -13.24
CA LEU A 88 -2.59 -13.68 -13.88
C LEU A 88 -1.10 -13.51 -14.22
N VAL A 89 -0.21 -13.93 -13.33
CA VAL A 89 1.24 -13.85 -13.52
C VAL A 89 1.72 -14.82 -14.61
N SER A 90 1.07 -15.99 -14.71
CA SER A 90 1.30 -16.93 -15.82
C SER A 90 0.86 -16.34 -17.16
N PHE A 91 -0.24 -15.58 -17.21
CA PHE A 91 -0.69 -14.89 -18.42
C PHE A 91 0.24 -13.74 -18.81
N MET A 92 0.74 -12.99 -17.83
CA MET A 92 1.65 -11.85 -18.05
C MET A 92 3.08 -12.27 -18.43
N GLN A 93 3.40 -13.57 -18.51
CA GLN A 93 4.74 -14.13 -18.78
C GLN A 93 5.87 -13.47 -17.98
N LYS A 94 5.57 -12.97 -16.77
CA LYS A 94 6.53 -12.25 -15.92
C LYS A 94 6.66 -12.96 -14.60
N ASP A 95 7.89 -13.23 -14.14
CA ASP A 95 8.09 -13.83 -12.83
C ASP A 95 7.76 -12.82 -11.71
N LEU A 96 7.18 -13.33 -10.62
CA LEU A 96 6.84 -12.52 -9.44
C LEU A 96 8.12 -12.11 -8.71
N SER A 97 8.63 -10.91 -9.00
CA SER A 97 9.83 -10.38 -8.35
C SER A 97 9.67 -10.35 -6.82
N ASP A 98 10.74 -10.65 -6.09
CA ASP A 98 10.79 -10.55 -4.63
C ASP A 98 10.40 -9.14 -4.14
N THR A 99 10.77 -8.11 -4.90
CA THR A 99 10.41 -6.70 -4.65
C THR A 99 8.89 -6.49 -4.72
N PHE A 100 8.19 -7.20 -5.61
CA PHE A 100 6.74 -7.10 -5.73
C PHE A 100 6.03 -7.69 -4.50
N GLN A 101 6.54 -8.82 -3.98
CA GLN A 101 5.95 -9.47 -2.80
C GLN A 101 6.10 -8.59 -1.55
N PHE A 102 7.28 -7.99 -1.37
CA PHE A 102 7.54 -7.06 -0.28
C PHE A 102 6.68 -5.80 -0.41
N LYS A 103 6.66 -5.18 -1.60
CA LYS A 103 5.83 -4.00 -1.89
C LYS A 103 4.35 -4.28 -1.64
N SER A 104 3.85 -5.44 -2.05
CA SER A 104 2.46 -5.84 -1.85
C SER A 104 2.10 -6.00 -0.37
N PHE A 105 3.02 -6.56 0.44
CA PHE A 105 2.81 -6.67 1.88
C PHE A 105 2.79 -5.29 2.55
N PHE A 106 3.74 -4.42 2.22
CA PHE A 106 3.81 -3.05 2.71
C PHE A 106 2.53 -2.25 2.41
N MET A 107 2.00 -2.39 1.19
CA MET A 107 0.79 -1.65 0.78
C MET A 107 -0.49 -2.06 1.53
N LYS A 108 -0.56 -3.27 2.11
CA LYS A 108 -1.74 -3.70 2.85
C LYS A 108 -1.81 -3.18 4.27
N HIS A 109 -0.69 -3.22 4.99
CA HIS A 109 -0.63 -2.83 6.40
C HIS A 109 0.60 -1.93 6.67
N PRO A 110 0.70 -0.76 6.03
CA PRO A 110 1.91 0.05 6.06
C PRO A 110 2.27 0.51 7.47
N PHE A 111 1.29 1.00 8.25
CA PHE A 111 1.53 1.48 9.62
C PHE A 111 2.00 0.38 10.56
N THR A 112 1.35 -0.80 10.52
CA THR A 112 1.75 -1.94 11.37
C THR A 112 3.18 -2.35 11.07
N ILE A 113 3.56 -2.40 9.79
CA ILE A 113 4.91 -2.80 9.38
C ILE A 113 5.94 -1.77 9.84
N ILE A 114 5.71 -0.47 9.56
CA ILE A 114 6.64 0.58 9.99
C ILE A 114 6.79 0.60 11.51
N PHE A 115 5.68 0.49 12.24
CA PHE A 115 5.69 0.44 13.71
C PHE A 115 6.50 -0.77 14.22
N THR A 116 6.30 -1.95 13.63
CA THR A 116 7.08 -3.13 14.01
C THR A 116 8.57 -2.98 13.70
N LEU A 117 8.94 -2.35 12.58
CA LEU A 117 10.34 -2.06 12.24
C LEU A 117 10.96 -1.05 13.22
N TYR A 118 10.19 -0.07 13.67
CA TYR A 118 10.63 0.92 14.64
C TYR A 118 10.92 0.29 16.01
N LEU A 119 9.99 -0.55 16.50
CA LEU A 119 10.20 -1.30 17.73
C LEU A 119 11.36 -2.28 17.59
N PHE A 120 11.43 -2.98 16.45
CA PHE A 120 12.50 -3.92 16.17
C PHE A 120 13.88 -3.24 16.27
N ASP A 121 14.06 -2.09 15.63
CA ASP A 121 15.30 -1.32 15.70
C ASP A 121 15.60 -0.85 17.13
N ALA A 122 14.61 -0.24 17.81
CA ALA A 122 14.78 0.29 19.16
C ALA A 122 15.18 -0.79 20.18
N PHE A 123 14.62 -1.98 20.10
CA PHE A 123 14.92 -3.07 21.04
C PHE A 123 16.15 -3.88 20.62
N VAL A 124 16.26 -4.28 19.35
CA VAL A 124 17.34 -5.19 18.89
C VAL A 124 18.65 -4.44 18.71
N VAL A 125 18.65 -3.31 18.00
CA VAL A 125 19.86 -2.48 17.88
C VAL A 125 20.20 -1.85 19.23
N GLY A 126 19.18 -1.44 20.01
CA GLY A 126 19.39 -1.00 21.38
C GLY A 126 20.08 -2.05 22.26
N TYR A 127 19.76 -3.34 22.10
CA TYR A 127 20.45 -4.42 22.81
C TYR A 127 21.92 -4.57 22.37
N VAL A 128 22.20 -4.43 21.06
CA VAL A 128 23.58 -4.42 20.53
C VAL A 128 24.39 -3.30 21.18
N VAL A 129 23.85 -2.08 21.17
CA VAL A 129 24.49 -0.90 21.75
C VAL A 129 24.74 -1.11 23.23
N PHE A 130 23.75 -1.61 23.97
CA PHE A 130 23.84 -1.91 25.39
C PHE A 130 24.95 -2.93 25.70
N ALA A 131 25.05 -4.00 24.92
CA ALA A 131 26.06 -5.03 25.10
C ALA A 131 27.48 -4.49 24.83
N LEU A 132 27.64 -3.68 23.78
CA LEU A 132 28.93 -3.07 23.40
C LEU A 132 29.39 -2.01 24.40
N ASP A 133 28.47 -1.19 24.93
CA ASP A 133 28.80 -0.21 25.97
C ASP A 133 29.16 -0.90 27.29
N ARG A 134 28.48 -1.99 27.65
CA ARG A 134 28.82 -2.80 28.82
C ARG A 134 30.22 -3.43 28.69
N ALA A 135 30.57 -3.92 27.51
CA ALA A 135 31.90 -4.44 27.20
C ALA A 135 33.01 -3.38 27.38
N ALA A 136 32.69 -2.11 27.07
CA ALA A 136 33.59 -0.98 27.28
C ALA A 136 33.64 -0.47 28.74
N GLY A 137 33.03 -1.18 29.69
CA GLY A 137 33.02 -0.83 31.11
C GLY A 137 31.92 0.15 31.54
N LEU A 138 30.95 0.44 30.67
CA LEU A 138 29.85 1.36 30.96
C LEU A 138 28.62 0.59 31.46
N TYR A 139 28.30 0.76 32.75
CA TYR A 139 27.14 0.10 33.36
C TYR A 139 25.93 1.04 33.36
N ARG A 140 25.03 0.83 32.40
CA ARG A 140 23.71 1.51 32.33
C ARG A 140 22.58 0.50 32.36
N SER A 141 21.36 0.96 32.65
CA SER A 141 20.17 0.12 32.52
C SER A 141 19.82 -0.04 31.03
N TYR A 142 19.27 -1.20 30.66
CA TYR A 142 18.78 -1.40 29.29
C TYR A 142 17.71 -0.37 28.91
N LYS A 143 16.90 0.07 29.88
CA LYS A 143 15.87 1.10 29.69
C LYS A 143 16.46 2.42 29.19
N ASP A 144 17.63 2.82 29.72
CA ASP A 144 18.31 4.06 29.34
C ASP A 144 18.82 3.99 27.89
N VAL A 145 19.27 2.81 27.47
CA VAL A 145 19.70 2.58 26.09
C VAL A 145 18.51 2.52 25.13
N THR A 146 17.40 1.90 25.52
CA THR A 146 16.17 1.94 24.71
C THR A 146 15.63 3.38 24.57
N TRP A 147 15.69 4.19 25.64
CA TRP A 147 15.39 5.61 25.58
C TRP A 147 16.28 6.36 24.58
N LEU A 148 17.60 6.15 24.67
CA LEU A 148 18.58 6.68 23.72
C LEU A 148 18.24 6.32 22.27
N MET A 149 17.86 5.06 22.00
CA MET A 149 17.46 4.64 20.66
C MET A 149 16.25 5.42 20.16
N VAL A 150 15.19 5.51 20.96
CA VAL A 150 13.95 6.22 20.57
C VAL A 150 14.22 7.71 20.32
N VAL A 151 14.96 8.37 21.20
CA VAL A 151 15.35 9.79 21.06
C VAL A 151 16.22 10.02 19.83
N THR A 152 17.08 9.07 19.48
CA THR A 152 17.94 9.17 18.30
C THR A 152 17.17 8.92 17.01
N MET A 153 16.34 7.87 16.95
CA MET A 153 15.53 7.54 15.77
C MET A 153 14.48 8.61 15.46
N THR A 154 13.99 9.32 16.48
CA THR A 154 13.11 10.49 16.34
C THR A 154 13.86 11.78 16.01
N SER A 155 15.20 11.73 15.91
CA SER A 155 16.07 12.89 15.70
C SER A 155 15.94 14.00 16.75
N LEU A 156 15.46 13.67 17.96
CA LEU A 156 15.36 14.61 19.09
C LEU A 156 16.74 14.91 19.68
N GLY A 157 17.54 13.86 19.95
CA GLY A 157 18.94 13.99 20.34
C GLY A 157 19.21 14.81 21.61
N PHE A 158 18.50 14.54 22.72
CA PHE A 158 18.66 15.29 23.98
C PHE A 158 20.10 15.29 24.55
N GLY A 159 20.89 14.25 24.27
CA GLY A 159 22.29 14.17 24.70
C GLY A 159 22.49 13.79 26.17
N ASP A 160 21.41 13.41 26.86
CA ASP A 160 21.40 12.92 28.25
C ASP A 160 22.05 11.53 28.38
N VAL A 161 21.86 10.68 27.38
CA VAL A 161 22.50 9.37 27.27
C VAL A 161 23.23 9.29 25.93
N VAL A 162 24.50 8.87 25.92
CA VAL A 162 25.32 8.77 24.70
C VAL A 162 26.23 7.55 24.72
N PRO A 163 26.44 6.85 23.59
CA PRO A 163 27.29 5.66 23.56
C PRO A 163 28.77 6.03 23.67
N ASN A 164 29.49 5.30 24.52
CA ASN A 164 30.91 5.52 24.72
C ASN A 164 31.77 4.53 23.92
N SER A 165 31.25 3.34 23.63
CA SER A 165 31.95 2.38 22.78
C SER A 165 31.98 2.83 21.31
N VAL A 166 33.10 2.55 20.63
CA VAL A 166 33.24 2.81 19.18
C VAL A 166 32.18 2.03 18.39
N GLY A 167 31.95 0.77 18.77
CA GLY A 167 30.91 -0.06 18.15
C GLY A 167 29.50 0.50 18.39
N GLY A 168 29.17 0.92 19.62
CA GLY A 168 27.88 1.54 19.94
C GLY A 168 27.62 2.81 19.12
N ARG A 169 28.65 3.65 18.93
CA ARG A 169 28.56 4.85 18.07
C ARG A 169 28.24 4.51 16.61
N VAL A 170 28.85 3.45 16.06
CA VAL A 170 28.57 2.99 14.68
C VAL A 170 27.14 2.46 14.54
N PHE A 171 26.68 1.64 15.48
CA PHE A 171 25.31 1.10 15.41
C PHE A 171 24.25 2.19 15.62
N ILE A 172 24.50 3.15 16.51
CA ILE A 172 23.59 4.29 16.70
C ILE A 172 23.54 5.19 15.47
N SER A 173 24.67 5.45 14.80
CA SER A 173 24.65 6.27 13.58
C SER A 173 23.95 5.57 12.41
N LEU A 174 24.07 4.25 12.29
CA LEU A 174 23.31 3.49 11.29
C LEU A 174 21.81 3.48 11.61
N SER A 175 21.45 3.28 12.88
CA SER A 175 20.06 3.34 13.34
C SER A 175 19.44 4.73 13.17
N SER A 176 20.21 5.82 13.35
CA SER A 176 19.70 7.18 13.12
C SER A 176 19.33 7.41 11.66
N ILE A 177 20.18 6.98 10.72
CA ILE A 177 19.89 7.03 9.28
C ILE A 177 18.66 6.18 8.95
N PHE A 178 18.56 4.98 9.52
CA PHE A 178 17.41 4.11 9.33
C PHE A 178 16.12 4.71 9.89
N GLY A 179 16.17 5.37 11.06
CA GLY A 179 15.06 6.09 11.67
C GLY A 179 14.53 7.21 10.77
N ILE A 180 15.43 8.00 10.16
CA ILE A 180 15.05 9.03 9.19
C ILE A 180 14.34 8.43 7.97
N LEU A 181 14.86 7.32 7.43
CA LEU A 181 14.23 6.61 6.31
C LEU A 181 12.83 6.08 6.68
N LEU A 182 12.67 5.52 7.88
CA LEU A 182 11.36 5.07 8.37
C LEU A 182 10.40 6.24 8.52
N MET A 183 10.86 7.39 9.00
CA MET A 183 10.00 8.55 9.19
C MET A 183 9.56 9.16 7.85
N ALA A 184 10.43 9.17 6.84
CA ALA A 184 10.05 9.51 5.46
C ALA A 184 8.96 8.56 4.91
N LEU A 185 9.03 7.26 5.22
CA LEU A 185 8.00 6.30 4.84
C LEU A 185 6.66 6.59 5.55
N VAL A 186 6.65 6.95 6.83
CA VAL A 186 5.43 7.35 7.54
C VAL A 186 4.77 8.54 6.83
N ILE A 187 5.53 9.58 6.52
CA ILE A 187 5.02 10.77 5.82
C ILE A 187 4.41 10.38 4.46
N GLY A 188 5.11 9.55 3.69
CA GLY A 188 4.61 9.08 2.39
C GLY A 188 3.31 8.29 2.50
N VAL A 189 3.19 7.41 3.51
CA VAL A 189 1.96 6.63 3.75
C VAL A 189 0.82 7.55 4.21
N VAL A 190 1.08 8.47 5.13
CA VAL A 190 0.08 9.43 5.62
C VAL A 190 -0.44 10.28 4.47
N GLN A 191 0.44 10.77 3.59
CA GLN A 191 0.05 11.53 2.41
C GLN A 191 -0.85 10.71 1.47
N GLN A 192 -0.53 9.43 1.26
CA GLN A 192 -1.36 8.55 0.43
C GLN A 192 -2.75 8.33 1.02
N GLN A 193 -2.86 8.18 2.35
CA GLN A 193 -4.15 7.97 3.03
C GLN A 193 -4.99 9.25 3.11
N LEU A 194 -4.35 10.42 3.19
CA LEU A 194 -5.01 11.73 3.15
C LEU A 194 -5.40 12.16 1.74
N THR A 195 -4.93 11.44 0.72
CA THR A 195 -5.33 11.73 -0.66
C THR A 195 -6.76 11.27 -0.86
N LEU A 196 -7.65 12.24 -1.06
CA LEU A 196 -9.07 12.01 -1.36
C LEU A 196 -9.22 11.08 -2.57
N THR A 197 -10.18 10.17 -2.48
CA THR A 197 -10.60 9.36 -3.62
C THR A 197 -11.22 10.25 -4.70
N GLU A 198 -11.23 9.79 -5.95
CA GLU A 198 -11.82 10.56 -7.06
C GLU A 198 -13.32 10.85 -6.82
N ASP A 199 -14.04 9.94 -6.17
CA ASP A 199 -15.45 10.14 -5.82
C ASP A 199 -15.64 11.17 -4.70
N GLU A 200 -14.79 11.17 -3.67
CA GLU A 200 -14.81 12.21 -2.63
C GLU A 200 -14.45 13.59 -3.22
N LYS A 201 -13.47 13.66 -4.13
CA LYS A 201 -13.15 14.89 -4.86
C LYS A 201 -14.34 15.40 -5.66
N ARG A 202 -15.09 14.52 -6.33
CA ARG A 202 -16.31 14.87 -7.07
C ARG A 202 -17.38 15.45 -6.14
N ILE A 203 -17.59 14.85 -4.97
CA ILE A 203 -18.55 15.34 -3.97
C ILE A 203 -18.14 16.74 -3.48
N LEU A 204 -16.86 16.94 -3.15
CA LEU A 204 -16.34 18.23 -2.71
C LEU A 204 -16.44 19.30 -3.79
N ALA A 205 -16.13 18.96 -5.04
CA ALA A 205 -16.29 19.86 -6.18
C ALA A 205 -17.76 20.26 -6.38
N TYR A 206 -18.69 19.32 -6.22
CA TYR A 206 -20.13 19.60 -6.29
C TYR A 206 -20.61 20.54 -5.18
N ASP A 207 -20.20 20.31 -3.93
CA ASP A 207 -20.52 21.20 -2.81
C ASP A 207 -19.96 22.61 -3.05
N GLU A 208 -18.71 22.70 -3.51
CA GLU A 208 -18.06 23.96 -3.85
C GLU A 208 -18.79 24.73 -4.96
N HIS A 209 -19.20 24.03 -6.03
CA HIS A 209 -20.04 24.61 -7.08
C HIS A 209 -21.34 25.20 -6.51
N ASN A 210 -22.05 24.43 -5.68
CA ASN A 210 -23.29 24.87 -5.05
C ASN A 210 -23.10 26.07 -4.12
N ARG A 211 -21.99 26.10 -3.38
CA ARG A 211 -21.61 27.22 -2.50
C ARG A 211 -21.42 28.51 -3.31
N PHE A 212 -20.71 28.47 -4.44
CA PHE A 212 -20.54 29.65 -5.31
C PHE A 212 -21.87 30.12 -5.91
N VAL A 213 -22.71 29.20 -6.38
CA VAL A 213 -24.04 29.55 -6.91
C VAL A 213 -24.89 30.23 -5.84
N LYS A 214 -24.88 29.72 -4.60
CA LYS A 214 -25.59 30.33 -3.47
C LYS A 214 -25.03 31.71 -3.11
N ASN A 215 -23.71 31.86 -3.06
CA ASN A 215 -23.06 33.14 -2.75
C ASN A 215 -23.39 34.22 -3.79
N ARG A 216 -23.37 33.88 -5.08
CA ARG A 216 -23.77 34.79 -6.16
C ARG A 216 -25.24 35.22 -6.02
N LYS A 217 -26.16 34.28 -5.81
CA LYS A 217 -27.59 34.56 -5.62
C LYS A 217 -27.83 35.44 -4.39
N SER A 218 -27.20 35.11 -3.26
CA SER A 218 -27.31 35.86 -2.01
C SER A 218 -26.68 37.25 -2.10
N GLY A 219 -25.55 37.41 -2.80
CA GLY A 219 -24.93 38.71 -3.08
C GLY A 219 -25.83 39.61 -3.93
N ALA A 220 -26.42 39.05 -4.99
CA ALA A 220 -27.35 39.76 -5.86
C ALA A 220 -28.63 40.18 -5.12
N ALA A 221 -29.22 39.27 -4.34
CA ALA A 221 -30.39 39.55 -3.52
C ALA A 221 -30.14 40.70 -2.53
N ARG A 222 -28.97 40.73 -1.86
CA ARG A 222 -28.60 41.82 -0.93
C ARG A 222 -28.45 43.16 -1.64
N CYS A 223 -27.86 43.20 -2.85
CA CYS A 223 -27.76 44.43 -3.63
C CYS A 223 -29.14 44.96 -4.05
N ILE A 224 -30.02 44.08 -4.54
CA ILE A 224 -31.40 44.44 -4.93
C ILE A 224 -32.19 44.94 -3.71
N GLN A 225 -32.12 44.24 -2.58
CA GLN A 225 -32.77 44.65 -1.33
C GLN A 225 -32.27 46.03 -0.85
N ALA A 226 -30.97 46.32 -0.98
CA ALA A 226 -30.40 47.62 -0.61
C ALA A 226 -30.94 48.74 -1.50
N VAL A 227 -30.98 48.53 -2.82
CA VAL A 227 -31.54 49.51 -3.79
C VAL A 227 -33.03 49.74 -3.52
N TRP A 228 -33.80 48.67 -3.30
CA TRP A 228 -35.25 48.79 -3.03
C TRP A 228 -35.54 49.55 -1.73
N ARG A 229 -34.79 49.30 -0.65
CA ARG A 229 -34.95 50.04 0.61
C ARG A 229 -34.72 51.54 0.42
N ILE A 230 -33.70 51.92 -0.34
CA ILE A 230 -33.42 53.33 -0.66
C ILE A 230 -34.58 53.94 -1.46
N TYR A 231 -35.05 53.24 -2.49
CA TYR A 231 -36.20 53.69 -3.29
C TYR A 231 -37.47 53.86 -2.46
N ASN A 232 -37.79 52.88 -1.60
CA ASN A 232 -38.99 52.89 -0.77
C ASN A 232 -38.99 54.05 0.23
N CYS A 233 -37.84 54.36 0.84
CA CYS A 233 -37.70 55.52 1.73
C CYS A 233 -37.89 56.86 0.99
N LYS A 234 -37.47 56.94 -0.28
CA LYS A 234 -37.65 58.13 -1.12
C LYS A 234 -39.12 58.33 -1.52
N LYS A 235 -39.83 57.23 -1.86
CA LYS A 235 -41.24 57.27 -2.26
C LYS A 235 -42.20 57.67 -1.13
N HIS A 236 -41.99 57.15 0.08
CA HIS A 236 -42.88 57.40 1.23
C HIS A 236 -42.51 58.65 2.07
N GLY A 237 -41.72 59.58 1.53
CA GLY A 237 -41.42 60.85 2.22
C GLY A 237 -40.54 60.73 3.48
N ARG A 238 -39.99 59.55 3.79
CA ARG A 238 -39.06 59.33 4.92
C ARG A 238 -37.63 59.79 4.61
N TYR A 239 -37.49 60.69 3.65
CA TYR A 239 -36.22 61.08 3.05
C TYR A 239 -35.33 61.88 4.03
N LYS A 240 -35.90 62.66 4.95
CA LYS A 240 -35.15 63.47 5.93
C LYS A 240 -34.10 62.66 6.72
N GLY A 241 -34.46 61.50 7.28
CA GLY A 241 -33.52 60.63 8.00
C GLY A 241 -32.58 59.79 7.10
N VAL A 242 -32.86 59.75 5.79
CA VAL A 242 -31.98 59.11 4.79
C VAL A 242 -30.85 60.04 4.38
N VAL A 243 -31.11 61.36 4.27
CA VAL A 243 -30.10 62.37 3.93
C VAL A 243 -29.00 62.44 5.00
N GLU A 244 -29.36 62.38 6.28
CA GLU A 244 -28.38 62.37 7.39
C GLU A 244 -27.46 61.14 7.36
N ASN A 245 -27.93 60.01 6.83
CA ASN A 245 -27.17 58.74 6.74
C ASN A 245 -26.75 58.39 5.30
N GLU A 246 -26.79 59.34 4.37
CA GLU A 246 -26.63 59.06 2.94
C GLU A 246 -25.23 58.54 2.61
N SER A 247 -24.20 59.11 3.23
CA SER A 247 -22.81 58.68 3.12
C SER A 247 -22.62 57.24 3.62
N ALA A 248 -23.23 56.90 4.77
CA ALA A 248 -23.18 55.55 5.34
C ALA A 248 -23.93 54.50 4.48
N GLN A 249 -25.07 54.87 3.89
CA GLN A 249 -25.82 53.98 2.99
C GLN A 249 -25.10 53.77 1.65
N ARG A 250 -24.52 54.82 1.07
CA ARG A 250 -23.68 54.72 -0.14
C ARG A 250 -22.47 53.83 0.09
N LEU A 251 -21.81 53.96 1.24
CA LEU A 251 -20.68 53.09 1.61
C LEU A 251 -21.12 51.63 1.76
N ARG A 252 -22.22 51.36 2.48
CA ARG A 252 -22.79 50.02 2.63
C ARG A 252 -23.16 49.40 1.27
N PHE A 253 -23.76 50.16 0.38
CA PHE A 253 -24.09 49.70 -0.96
C PHE A 253 -22.84 49.38 -1.79
N LYS A 254 -21.80 50.25 -1.76
CA LYS A 254 -20.51 49.97 -2.40
C LYS A 254 -19.87 48.69 -1.87
N LEU A 255 -19.92 48.44 -0.56
CA LEU A 255 -19.42 47.20 0.05
C LEU A 255 -20.19 45.97 -0.44
N LEU A 256 -21.53 46.04 -0.53
CA LEU A 256 -22.35 44.95 -1.06
C LEU A 256 -22.07 44.67 -2.54
N LEU A 257 -21.91 45.73 -3.35
CA LEU A 257 -21.51 45.60 -4.75
C LEU A 257 -20.13 44.97 -4.88
N HIS A 258 -19.18 45.36 -4.03
CA HIS A 258 -17.85 44.75 -4.02
C HIS A 258 -17.91 43.27 -3.64
N GLN A 259 -18.70 42.89 -2.63
CA GLN A 259 -18.91 41.48 -2.27
C GLN A 259 -19.57 40.68 -3.40
N LEU A 260 -20.54 41.26 -4.11
CA LEU A 260 -21.14 40.62 -5.29
C LEU A 260 -20.13 40.49 -6.43
N TYR A 261 -19.30 41.51 -6.66
CA TYR A 261 -18.25 41.49 -7.67
C TYR A 261 -17.25 40.36 -7.39
N VAL A 262 -16.78 40.23 -6.16
CA VAL A 262 -15.90 39.12 -5.73
C VAL A 262 -16.59 37.78 -5.96
N ALA A 263 -17.82 37.59 -5.47
CA ALA A 263 -18.57 36.34 -5.66
C ALA A 263 -18.80 35.98 -7.15
N LEU A 264 -19.00 36.98 -8.01
CA LEU A 264 -19.11 36.80 -9.46
C LEU A 264 -17.78 36.41 -10.10
N ASN A 265 -16.68 37.02 -9.64
CA ASN A 265 -15.34 36.70 -10.13
C ASN A 265 -14.94 35.27 -9.73
N ASP A 266 -15.22 34.88 -8.49
CA ASP A 266 -14.96 33.52 -7.99
C ASP A 266 -15.79 32.48 -8.75
N TRP A 267 -17.08 32.75 -8.98
CA TRP A 267 -17.94 31.89 -9.79
C TRP A 267 -17.45 31.78 -11.24
N ARG A 268 -16.96 32.88 -11.83
CA ARG A 268 -16.40 32.86 -13.20
C ARG A 268 -15.12 32.03 -13.28
N GLN A 269 -14.21 32.16 -12.31
CA GLN A 269 -13.00 31.36 -12.26
C GLN A 269 -13.36 29.87 -12.11
N MET A 270 -14.21 29.53 -11.13
CA MET A 270 -14.66 28.15 -10.93
C MET A 270 -15.36 27.58 -12.17
N SER A 271 -16.24 28.34 -12.83
CA SER A 271 -16.95 27.86 -14.01
C SER A 271 -16.02 27.53 -15.18
N ARG A 272 -14.83 28.15 -15.28
CA ARG A 272 -13.82 27.77 -16.29
C ARG A 272 -13.18 26.43 -15.93
N PHE A 273 -12.81 26.23 -14.68
CA PHE A 273 -12.35 24.93 -14.18
C PHE A 273 -13.45 23.86 -14.30
N ASP A 274 -14.73 24.25 -14.18
CA ASP A 274 -15.87 23.34 -14.27
C ASP A 274 -15.94 22.64 -15.63
N ILE A 275 -15.77 23.43 -16.68
CA ILE A 275 -15.79 22.99 -18.07
C ILE A 275 -14.61 22.06 -18.35
N ASP A 276 -13.41 22.43 -17.87
CA ASP A 276 -12.19 21.63 -18.06
C ASP A 276 -12.29 20.27 -17.34
N TRP A 277 -12.80 20.23 -16.10
CA TRP A 277 -12.99 18.95 -15.41
C TRP A 277 -14.07 18.09 -16.07
N ARG A 278 -15.19 18.64 -16.56
CA ARG A 278 -16.23 17.86 -17.24
C ARG A 278 -15.71 17.21 -18.51
N LEU A 279 -14.90 17.95 -19.27
CA LEU A 279 -14.23 17.42 -20.45
C LEU A 279 -13.28 16.27 -20.08
N ARG A 280 -12.50 16.45 -19.01
CA ARG A 280 -11.58 15.44 -18.50
C ARG A 280 -12.29 14.20 -17.95
N ASP A 281 -13.39 14.39 -17.23
CA ASP A 281 -14.20 13.33 -16.63
C ASP A 281 -14.91 12.51 -17.71
N SER A 282 -15.50 13.16 -18.72
CA SER A 282 -16.06 12.48 -19.90
C SER A 282 -15.01 11.65 -20.67
N MET A 283 -13.80 12.19 -20.82
CA MET A 283 -12.69 11.44 -21.39
C MET A 283 -12.30 10.23 -20.53
N SER A 284 -12.26 10.39 -19.20
CA SER A 284 -11.94 9.31 -18.26
C SER A 284 -12.99 8.19 -18.25
N GLU A 285 -14.26 8.54 -18.36
CA GLU A 285 -15.37 7.59 -18.43
C GLU A 285 -15.34 6.81 -19.75
N SER A 286 -15.00 7.49 -20.84
CA SER A 286 -14.74 6.86 -22.15
C SER A 286 -13.53 5.92 -22.11
N LEU A 287 -12.52 6.21 -21.29
CA LEU A 287 -11.38 5.33 -21.05
C LEU A 287 -11.77 4.11 -20.20
N ASN A 288 -12.51 4.32 -19.11
CA ASN A 288 -12.96 3.24 -18.21
C ASN A 288 -13.92 2.27 -18.91
N THR A 289 -14.81 2.76 -19.77
CA THR A 289 -15.68 1.89 -20.60
C THR A 289 -14.86 1.07 -21.60
N LYS A 290 -13.78 1.62 -22.16
CA LYS A 290 -12.85 0.85 -23.01
C LYS A 290 -12.08 -0.20 -22.21
N VAL A 291 -11.59 0.14 -21.02
CA VAL A 291 -10.87 -0.80 -20.13
C VAL A 291 -11.78 -1.95 -19.68
N THR A 292 -12.99 -1.65 -19.22
CA THR A 292 -13.97 -2.69 -18.81
C THR A 292 -14.38 -3.60 -19.96
N ASN A 293 -14.43 -3.09 -21.19
CA ASN A 293 -14.64 -3.92 -22.38
C ASN A 293 -13.45 -4.86 -22.66
N VAL A 294 -12.22 -4.44 -22.35
CA VAL A 294 -11.04 -5.32 -22.40
C VAL A 294 -11.11 -6.40 -21.32
N ASP A 295 -11.47 -6.04 -20.09
CA ASP A 295 -11.63 -7.01 -19.00
C ASP A 295 -12.69 -8.07 -19.33
N ARG A 296 -13.85 -7.66 -19.87
CA ARG A 296 -14.88 -8.59 -20.36
C ARG A 296 -14.38 -9.52 -21.46
N LYS A 297 -13.58 -9.00 -22.39
CA LYS A 297 -12.94 -9.82 -23.43
C LYS A 297 -11.97 -10.82 -22.83
N MET A 298 -11.26 -10.43 -21.77
CA MET A 298 -10.35 -11.30 -21.04
C MET A 298 -11.11 -12.41 -20.30
N GLU A 299 -12.21 -12.12 -19.60
CA GLU A 299 -13.08 -13.13 -18.97
C GLU A 299 -13.68 -14.10 -19.99
N THR A 300 -14.11 -13.60 -21.16
CA THR A 300 -14.62 -14.46 -22.23
C THR A 300 -13.53 -15.35 -22.85
N LEU A 301 -12.28 -14.88 -22.90
CA LEU A 301 -11.15 -15.72 -23.29
C LEU A 301 -10.83 -16.77 -22.22
N GLU A 302 -10.89 -16.42 -20.94
CA GLU A 302 -10.71 -17.36 -19.83
C GLU A 302 -11.78 -18.46 -19.83
N THR A 303 -13.05 -18.11 -20.07
CA THR A 303 -14.14 -19.10 -20.19
C THR A 303 -13.97 -20.01 -21.41
N LYS A 304 -13.49 -19.48 -22.54
CA LYS A 304 -13.17 -20.31 -23.72
C LYS A 304 -11.98 -21.23 -23.48
N LEU A 305 -10.91 -20.75 -22.85
CA LEU A 305 -9.74 -21.55 -22.53
C LEU A 305 -10.06 -22.65 -21.50
N THR A 306 -10.90 -22.36 -20.50
CA THR A 306 -11.36 -23.36 -19.53
C THR A 306 -12.25 -24.42 -20.20
N HIS A 307 -13.14 -24.02 -21.11
CA HIS A 307 -13.92 -24.95 -21.93
C HIS A 307 -13.01 -25.82 -22.81
N GLN A 308 -12.05 -25.23 -23.51
CA GLN A 308 -11.10 -25.96 -24.36
C GLN A 308 -10.24 -26.94 -23.55
N ARG A 309 -9.76 -26.52 -22.37
CA ARG A 309 -9.06 -27.40 -21.44
C ARG A 309 -9.95 -28.57 -20.99
N ARG A 310 -11.24 -28.33 -20.73
CA ARG A 310 -12.21 -29.38 -20.37
C ARG A 310 -12.47 -30.35 -21.51
N SER A 311 -12.57 -29.87 -22.75
CA SER A 311 -12.75 -30.71 -23.94
C SER A 311 -11.51 -31.53 -24.28
N SER A 312 -10.30 -31.01 -24.05
CA SER A 312 -9.06 -31.77 -24.25
C SER A 312 -8.83 -32.87 -23.21
N ILE A 313 -9.51 -32.81 -22.05
CA ILE A 313 -9.40 -33.79 -20.96
C ILE A 313 -10.51 -34.87 -21.05
N MET A 314 -11.50 -34.72 -21.93
CA MET A 314 -12.55 -35.72 -22.18
C MET A 314 -12.20 -36.55 -23.44
N PRO A 315 -11.80 -37.83 -23.33
CA PRO A 315 -11.77 -38.72 -24.48
C PRO A 315 -13.20 -38.95 -24.97
N GLN A 316 -13.37 -38.92 -26.30
CA GLN A 316 -14.62 -39.21 -26.99
C GLN A 316 -15.21 -40.56 -26.55
N PHE A 317 -16.16 -40.53 -25.62
CA PHE A 317 -17.04 -41.66 -25.34
C PHE A 317 -18.48 -41.14 -25.33
N TRP A 318 -19.33 -41.84 -26.08
CA TRP A 318 -20.76 -41.62 -26.29
C TRP A 318 -21.22 -40.62 -27.36
N GLY A 319 -21.30 -41.11 -28.59
CA GLY A 319 -22.41 -40.80 -29.51
C GLY A 319 -23.19 -42.10 -29.81
N PRO A 320 -24.53 -42.08 -29.92
CA PRO A 320 -25.32 -43.30 -30.10
C PRO A 320 -25.10 -43.87 -31.51
N LYS A 321 -24.55 -45.09 -31.59
CA LYS A 321 -24.49 -45.86 -32.85
C LYS A 321 -25.90 -46.25 -33.27
N LYS A 322 -26.40 -45.70 -34.38
CA LYS A 322 -27.57 -46.24 -35.10
C LYS A 322 -27.22 -47.66 -35.56
N MET A 323 -27.83 -48.68 -34.94
CA MET A 323 -27.79 -50.04 -35.46
C MET A 323 -28.66 -50.16 -36.72
N SER A 324 -28.05 -50.64 -37.80
CA SER A 324 -28.70 -50.99 -39.07
C SER A 324 -29.53 -52.28 -38.91
N LYS A 325 -30.74 -52.30 -39.47
CA LYS A 325 -31.72 -53.41 -39.40
C LYS A 325 -31.23 -54.76 -39.94
N ASN A 326 -30.04 -54.85 -40.55
CA ASN A 326 -29.53 -56.08 -41.17
C ASN A 326 -28.70 -56.99 -40.26
N GLN A 327 -28.53 -56.69 -38.97
CA GLN A 327 -27.83 -57.58 -38.02
C GLN A 327 -28.75 -58.43 -37.13
N ILE A 328 -30.07 -58.31 -37.26
CA ILE A 328 -31.03 -59.09 -36.46
C ILE A 328 -31.31 -60.48 -37.07
N ASN A 329 -30.98 -60.72 -38.35
CA ASN A 329 -31.28 -61.98 -39.04
C ASN A 329 -30.15 -63.04 -39.03
N MET A 330 -29.03 -62.82 -38.33
CA MET A 330 -27.92 -63.78 -38.24
C MET A 330 -27.79 -64.48 -36.87
N ALA A 331 -28.83 -64.44 -36.05
CA ALA A 331 -28.88 -65.16 -34.77
C ALA A 331 -29.92 -66.30 -34.74
N TYR A 332 -30.60 -66.60 -35.86
CA TYR A 332 -31.63 -67.64 -35.94
C TYR A 332 -31.22 -68.90 -36.73
N ILE A 333 -29.96 -69.02 -37.17
CA ILE A 333 -29.45 -70.22 -37.85
C ILE A 333 -28.18 -70.71 -37.13
N ARG A 334 -28.41 -71.22 -35.92
CA ARG A 334 -27.64 -72.30 -35.28
C ARG A 334 -28.64 -73.18 -34.52
N MET A 335 -29.53 -73.80 -35.29
CA MET A 335 -29.95 -75.19 -35.15
C MET A 335 -29.50 -75.90 -36.41
#